data_AF-A0A4R6JZI1-F1
#
_entry.id   AF-A0A4R6JZI1-F1
#
_cell.length_a   1.000
_cell.length_b   1.000
_cell.length_c   1.000
_cell.angle_alpha   90.00
_cell.angle_beta   90.00
_cell.angle_gamma   90.00
#
_symmetry.space_group_name_H-M   'P 1'
#
loop_
_entity.id
_entity.type
_entity.pdbx_description
1 polymer ?
#
loop_
_entity_poly.entity_id
_entity_poly.type
_entity_poly.pdbx_seq_one_letter_code
_entity_poly.pdbx_strand_id
1 'polypeptide(L)'
;MAGLFDNFEGYRVVSEAESREALTTALVAVDANVLLNLYRYNARTTADLFAIFEKLGDRLVVPYQAMREFHRNRLKAIGNPEQATSEARSALEKNRAGTLRALETWSKQLAIEDGELQRLHDDVDEVFRRLLEAIDQATPDRVHPSTSADEDPVLSRLAELLADKVLHRPAEKTWNALIVEGNQRVDNLVPPGYLDADKGDQHAEGAAGDFLVYTQACHEAKSRQMDLIIVTNDEKEDWWWRRGPDMIGPRQEMTKEFFDTTGRRLFLMRASDLLNRSQVLDVEVNPQSARDADVNRSDISEPGKWTAEAVEMLLQRLRGEGRRDIADIINAAAAAGGSISREEIYVLCDYRDDRKLRGITRPAARITADLQSEGILPSSVAPMMKSVYVDAGQLTAIRIPAEVVDLLAAEARPPGAGVEVEPAGKYQPLTEYLLALDADSVSMAFGEIEDILGEPLAPSARKHLPYWYSSQNSLGKAIATAGFKARGVRTEAETVEFIRRS
;
A
#
# COMPACT_ATOMS: atom_id res chain seq x y z
N MET A 1 45.66 25.17 -0.46
CA MET A 1 44.39 25.65 0.10
C MET A 1 43.29 24.85 -0.56
N ALA A 2 42.34 24.35 0.22
CA ALA A 2 41.17 23.63 -0.29
C ALA A 2 40.00 24.60 -0.48
N GLY A 3 39.16 24.36 -1.49
CA GLY A 3 37.90 25.07 -1.71
C GLY A 3 36.83 24.71 -0.68
N LEU A 4 35.74 25.50 -0.64
CA LEU A 4 34.63 25.31 0.31
C LEU A 4 33.98 23.90 0.22
N PHE A 5 34.01 23.31 -0.97
CA PHE A 5 33.35 22.04 -1.25
C PHE A 5 34.31 20.85 -1.39
N ASP A 6 35.62 21.06 -1.26
CA ASP A 6 36.60 19.98 -1.37
C ASP A 6 36.41 19.00 -0.19
N ASN A 7 36.06 17.74 -0.48
CA ASN A 7 35.62 16.70 0.47
C ASN A 7 34.21 16.90 1.07
N PHE A 8 33.44 17.87 0.57
CA PHE A 8 32.07 18.17 0.97
C PHE A 8 31.11 18.19 -0.24
N GLU A 9 31.43 17.43 -1.29
CA GLU A 9 30.71 17.42 -2.55
C GLU A 9 29.24 17.03 -2.35
N GLY A 10 28.94 16.16 -1.39
CA GLY A 10 27.58 15.75 -1.02
C GLY A 10 26.70 16.86 -0.42
N TYR A 11 27.26 17.99 0.01
CA TYR A 11 26.51 19.14 0.53
C TYR A 11 26.22 20.20 -0.54
N ARG A 12 26.66 19.98 -1.78
CA ARG A 12 26.45 20.90 -2.88
C ARG A 12 25.13 20.56 -3.58
N VAL A 13 24.23 21.55 -3.65
CA VAL A 13 23.04 21.44 -4.48
C VAL A 13 23.45 21.49 -5.95
N VAL A 14 23.08 20.46 -6.69
CA VAL A 14 23.33 20.36 -8.13
C VAL A 14 22.47 21.38 -8.88
N SER A 15 23.06 22.09 -9.83
CA SER A 15 22.32 23.02 -10.68
C SER A 15 21.51 22.30 -11.77
N GLU A 16 20.45 22.95 -12.29
CA GLU A 16 19.69 22.41 -13.42
C GLU A 16 20.59 22.11 -14.62
N ALA A 17 21.57 22.98 -14.92
CA ALA A 17 22.51 22.80 -16.02
C ALA A 17 23.35 21.53 -15.86
N GLU A 18 23.85 21.25 -14.66
CA GLU A 18 24.60 20.02 -14.37
C GLU A 18 23.72 18.78 -14.45
N SER A 19 22.47 18.87 -13.98
CA SER A 19 21.49 17.78 -14.11
C SER A 19 21.19 17.46 -15.58
N ARG A 20 21.08 18.48 -16.44
CA ARG A 20 20.88 18.32 -17.89
C ARG A 20 22.11 17.74 -18.58
N GLU A 21 23.31 18.19 -18.21
CA GLU A 21 24.57 17.62 -18.70
C GLU A 21 24.69 16.13 -18.31
N ALA A 22 24.34 15.78 -17.08
CA ALA A 22 24.38 14.39 -16.62
C ALA A 22 23.44 13.50 -17.46
N LEU A 23 22.25 13.97 -17.85
CA LEU A 23 21.33 13.17 -18.67
C LEU A 23 21.93 12.75 -20.02
N THR A 24 22.76 13.59 -20.63
CA THR A 24 23.38 13.31 -21.92
C THR A 24 24.69 12.52 -21.80
N THR A 25 25.37 12.56 -20.65
CA THR A 25 26.74 12.04 -20.48
C THR A 25 26.89 10.93 -19.45
N ALA A 26 26.03 10.83 -18.44
CA ALA A 26 26.14 9.88 -17.34
C ALA A 26 25.66 8.47 -17.72
N LEU A 27 26.15 7.48 -16.98
CA LEU A 27 25.54 6.16 -16.92
C LEU A 27 24.18 6.29 -16.23
N VAL A 28 23.15 5.61 -16.75
CA VAL A 28 21.80 5.65 -16.21
C VAL A 28 21.41 4.24 -15.76
N ALA A 29 21.42 4.01 -14.44
CA ALA A 29 20.99 2.77 -13.83
C ALA A 29 19.51 2.84 -13.45
N VAL A 30 18.69 1.92 -13.95
CA VAL A 30 17.24 1.90 -13.69
C VAL A 30 16.90 0.88 -12.63
N ASP A 31 16.15 1.31 -11.62
CA ASP A 31 15.68 0.49 -10.51
C ASP A 31 14.44 -0.36 -10.91
N ALA A 32 14.18 -1.42 -10.13
CA ALA A 32 13.08 -2.35 -10.35
C ALA A 32 11.73 -1.65 -10.36
N ASN A 33 11.49 -0.71 -9.45
CA ASN A 33 10.20 -0.03 -9.33
C ASN A 33 9.82 0.77 -10.59
N VAL A 34 10.80 1.31 -11.32
CA VAL A 34 10.59 2.04 -12.57
C VAL A 34 10.16 1.07 -13.67
N LEU A 35 10.83 -0.08 -13.77
CA LEU A 35 10.48 -1.14 -14.72
C LEU A 35 9.10 -1.73 -14.42
N LEU A 36 8.79 -1.98 -13.15
CA LEU A 36 7.48 -2.47 -12.71
C LEU A 36 6.36 -1.47 -13.05
N ASN A 37 6.63 -0.16 -12.99
CA ASN A 37 5.65 0.86 -13.34
C ASN A 37 5.29 0.89 -14.83
N LEU A 38 6.08 0.30 -15.74
CA LEU A 38 5.69 0.11 -17.14
C LEU A 38 4.41 -0.72 -17.28
N TYR A 39 4.16 -1.65 -16.34
CA TYR A 39 2.91 -2.41 -16.23
C TYR A 39 1.78 -1.65 -15.54
N ARG A 40 2.03 -0.43 -15.04
CA ARG A 40 1.07 0.39 -14.29
C ARG A 40 0.70 1.66 -15.05
N TYR A 41 1.54 2.13 -15.94
CA TYR A 41 1.27 3.28 -16.80
C TYR A 41 0.30 2.97 -17.94
N ASN A 42 -0.35 4.03 -18.46
CA ASN A 42 -1.14 3.93 -19.69
C ASN A 42 -0.20 3.75 -20.90
N ALA A 43 -0.75 3.28 -22.03
CA ALA A 43 0.04 2.94 -23.21
C ALA A 43 0.94 4.09 -23.70
N ARG A 44 0.43 5.33 -23.65
CA ARG A 44 1.19 6.55 -24.00
C ARG A 44 2.40 6.75 -23.07
N THR A 45 2.18 6.74 -21.76
CA THR A 45 3.26 6.98 -20.78
C THR A 45 4.30 5.86 -20.83
N THR A 46 3.86 4.61 -21.04
CA THR A 46 4.76 3.47 -21.27
C THR A 46 5.59 3.68 -22.53
N ALA A 47 4.98 4.09 -23.65
CA ALA A 47 5.68 4.34 -24.91
C ALA A 47 6.70 5.49 -24.78
N ASP A 48 6.33 6.60 -24.14
CA ASP A 48 7.19 7.75 -23.93
C ASP A 48 8.43 7.38 -23.08
N LEU A 49 8.23 6.59 -22.01
CA LEU A 49 9.34 6.15 -21.17
C LEU A 49 10.27 5.17 -21.91
N PHE A 50 9.72 4.27 -22.75
CA PHE A 50 10.54 3.43 -23.62
C PHE A 50 11.37 4.27 -24.61
N ALA A 51 10.80 5.31 -25.22
CA ALA A 51 11.53 6.18 -26.15
C ALA A 51 12.75 6.84 -25.48
N ILE A 52 12.60 7.24 -24.20
CA ILE A 52 13.72 7.75 -23.40
C ILE A 52 14.77 6.66 -23.19
N PHE A 53 14.37 5.46 -22.75
CA PHE A 53 15.30 4.35 -22.54
C PHE A 53 16.05 3.93 -23.81
N GLU A 54 15.36 3.91 -24.96
CA GLU A 54 15.96 3.67 -26.28
C GLU A 54 17.04 4.73 -26.59
N LYS A 55 16.74 6.02 -26.34
CA LYS A 55 17.69 7.11 -26.59
C LYS A 55 18.91 7.11 -25.67
N LEU A 56 18.81 6.56 -24.46
CA LEU A 56 19.94 6.38 -23.56
C LEU A 56 20.98 5.40 -24.12
N GLY A 57 20.57 4.47 -24.99
CA GLY A 57 21.47 3.55 -25.69
C GLY A 57 22.32 2.72 -24.74
N ASP A 58 23.64 2.69 -24.96
CA ASP A 58 24.60 1.92 -24.17
C ASP A 58 24.80 2.45 -22.73
N ARG A 59 24.34 3.67 -22.44
CA ARG A 59 24.41 4.27 -21.10
C ARG A 59 23.31 3.75 -20.17
N LEU A 60 22.25 3.16 -20.72
CA LEU A 60 21.22 2.52 -19.93
C LEU A 60 21.75 1.18 -19.39
N VAL A 61 21.64 0.97 -18.08
CA VAL A 61 21.93 -0.31 -17.44
C VAL A 61 20.87 -0.65 -16.39
N VAL A 62 20.73 -1.92 -16.07
CA VAL A 62 19.89 -2.40 -14.98
C VAL A 62 20.73 -3.27 -14.04
N PRO A 63 20.87 -2.90 -12.76
CA PRO A 63 21.52 -3.76 -11.77
C PRO A 63 20.91 -5.16 -11.71
N TYR A 64 21.73 -6.18 -11.47
CA TYR A 64 21.23 -7.55 -11.34
C TYR A 64 20.15 -7.67 -10.27
N GLN A 65 20.36 -7.02 -9.10
CA GLN A 65 19.38 -7.03 -8.02
C GLN A 65 18.05 -6.40 -8.46
N ALA A 66 18.09 -5.27 -9.17
CA ALA A 66 16.89 -4.63 -9.71
C ALA A 66 16.15 -5.55 -10.70
N MET A 67 16.88 -6.26 -11.57
CA MET A 67 16.27 -7.23 -12.48
C MET A 67 15.66 -8.44 -11.73
N ARG A 68 16.32 -8.90 -10.67
CA ARG A 68 15.82 -9.97 -9.81
C ARG A 68 14.54 -9.57 -9.08
N GLU A 69 14.47 -8.34 -8.59
CA GLU A 69 13.27 -7.78 -7.96
C GLU A 69 12.14 -7.53 -8.95
N PHE A 70 12.46 -7.05 -10.16
CA PHE A 70 11.51 -6.95 -11.26
C PHE A 70 10.86 -8.30 -11.52
N HIS A 71 11.63 -9.37 -11.75
CA HIS A 71 11.06 -10.70 -11.97
C HIS A 71 10.24 -11.24 -10.79
N ARG A 72 10.66 -10.96 -9.56
CA ARG A 72 9.93 -11.36 -8.34
C ARG A 72 8.57 -10.68 -8.23
N ASN A 73 8.51 -9.40 -8.59
CA ASN A 73 7.35 -8.55 -8.34
C ASN A 73 6.52 -8.27 -9.61
N ARG A 74 6.98 -8.65 -10.80
CA ARG A 74 6.32 -8.38 -12.09
C ARG A 74 4.87 -8.81 -12.08
N LEU A 75 4.58 -10.05 -11.65
CA LEU A 75 3.22 -10.58 -11.61
C LEU A 75 2.32 -9.87 -10.60
N LYS A 76 2.90 -9.20 -9.59
CA LYS A 76 2.15 -8.34 -8.66
C LYS A 76 1.93 -6.94 -9.24
N ALA A 77 2.89 -6.45 -10.03
CA ALA A 77 2.84 -5.13 -10.67
C ALA A 77 1.92 -5.11 -11.90
N ILE A 78 1.83 -6.23 -12.62
CA ILE A 78 0.64 -6.63 -13.37
C ILE A 78 -0.45 -6.78 -12.32
N GLY A 79 -1.07 -5.67 -11.92
CA GLY A 79 -2.14 -5.71 -10.93
C GLY A 79 -3.31 -6.54 -11.43
N ASN A 80 -4.45 -6.46 -10.74
CA ASN A 80 -5.72 -6.89 -11.30
C ASN A 80 -6.52 -5.68 -11.82
N PRO A 81 -6.05 -4.97 -12.87
CA PRO A 81 -6.82 -3.87 -13.44
C PRO A 81 -8.10 -4.38 -14.10
N GLU A 82 -8.19 -5.66 -14.48
CA GLU A 82 -9.49 -6.27 -14.83
C GLU A 82 -10.46 -6.17 -13.66
N GLN A 83 -10.02 -6.46 -12.44
CA GLN A 83 -10.84 -6.27 -11.25
C GLN A 83 -11.13 -4.79 -10.98
N ALA A 84 -10.14 -3.89 -11.01
CA ALA A 84 -10.40 -2.46 -10.76
C ALA A 84 -11.33 -1.84 -11.83
N THR A 85 -11.13 -2.20 -13.10
CA THR A 85 -11.99 -1.82 -14.23
C THR A 85 -13.36 -2.46 -14.10
N SER A 86 -13.45 -3.73 -13.70
CA SER A 86 -14.73 -4.43 -13.48
C SER A 86 -15.49 -3.86 -12.29
N GLU A 87 -14.81 -3.51 -11.20
CA GLU A 87 -15.37 -2.82 -10.04
C GLU A 87 -15.87 -1.42 -10.42
N ALA A 88 -15.07 -0.65 -11.18
CA ALA A 88 -15.47 0.66 -11.70
C ALA A 88 -16.68 0.56 -12.63
N ARG A 89 -16.68 -0.41 -13.57
CA ARG A 89 -17.81 -0.70 -14.46
C ARG A 89 -19.05 -1.08 -13.67
N SER A 90 -18.92 -2.00 -12.73
CA SER A 90 -20.02 -2.48 -11.88
C SER A 90 -20.62 -1.33 -11.06
N ALA A 91 -19.77 -0.48 -10.48
CA ALA A 91 -20.21 0.70 -9.75
C ALA A 91 -20.95 1.70 -10.65
N LEU A 92 -20.42 1.97 -11.85
CA LEU A 92 -21.07 2.85 -12.83
C LEU A 92 -22.42 2.31 -13.31
N GLU A 93 -22.51 1.02 -13.64
CA GLU A 93 -23.78 0.38 -14.04
C GLU A 93 -24.81 0.41 -12.91
N LYS A 94 -24.38 0.16 -11.67
CA LYS A 94 -25.25 0.27 -10.49
C LYS A 94 -25.76 1.69 -10.30
N ASN A 95 -24.91 2.69 -10.47
CA ASN A 95 -25.27 4.11 -10.39
C ASN A 95 -26.20 4.53 -11.53
N ARG A 96 -25.99 4.02 -12.75
CA ARG A 96 -26.88 4.22 -13.89
C ARG A 96 -28.28 3.69 -13.57
N ALA A 97 -28.37 2.43 -13.14
CA ALA A 97 -29.63 1.81 -12.75
C ALA A 97 -30.32 2.52 -11.57
N GLY A 98 -29.55 3.07 -10.63
CA GLY A 98 -30.08 3.92 -9.55
C GLY A 98 -30.66 5.24 -10.07
N THR A 99 -29.95 5.90 -10.99
CA THR A 99 -30.35 7.18 -11.59
C THR A 99 -31.64 7.03 -12.41
N LEU A 100 -31.73 6.01 -13.27
CA LEU A 100 -32.95 5.74 -14.06
C LEU A 100 -34.15 5.47 -13.16
N ARG A 101 -34.00 4.64 -12.11
CA ARG A 101 -35.08 4.37 -11.14
C ARG A 101 -35.56 5.62 -10.40
N ALA A 102 -34.65 6.55 -10.09
CA ALA A 102 -35.01 7.82 -9.46
C ALA A 102 -35.88 8.68 -10.40
N LEU A 103 -35.53 8.75 -11.69
CA LEU A 103 -36.30 9.46 -12.71
C LEU A 103 -37.69 8.84 -12.93
N GLU A 104 -37.77 7.51 -12.99
CA GLU A 104 -39.06 6.80 -13.08
C GLU A 104 -39.96 7.10 -11.87
N THR A 105 -39.39 7.13 -10.66
CA THR A 105 -40.13 7.40 -9.42
C THR A 105 -40.65 8.83 -9.40
N TRP A 106 -39.80 9.80 -9.78
CA TRP A 106 -40.16 11.21 -9.90
C TRP A 106 -41.26 11.44 -10.95
N SER A 107 -41.12 10.84 -12.14
CA SER A 107 -42.10 10.95 -13.23
C SER A 107 -43.49 10.46 -12.80
N LYS A 108 -43.56 9.32 -12.10
CA LYS A 108 -44.82 8.77 -11.56
C LYS A 108 -45.52 9.72 -10.58
N GLN A 109 -44.76 10.51 -9.81
CA GLN A 109 -45.33 11.45 -8.84
C GLN A 109 -45.87 12.72 -9.48
N LEU A 110 -45.33 13.13 -10.63
CA LEU A 110 -45.70 14.37 -11.30
C LEU A 110 -46.51 14.18 -12.59
N ALA A 111 -46.81 12.93 -12.96
CA ALA A 111 -47.52 12.57 -14.20
C ALA A 111 -46.86 13.21 -15.44
N ILE A 112 -45.53 13.13 -15.52
CA ILE A 112 -44.73 13.62 -16.64
C ILE A 112 -45.07 12.82 -17.90
N GLU A 113 -45.06 13.47 -19.06
CA GLU A 113 -45.27 12.81 -20.35
C GLU A 113 -44.15 11.79 -20.64
N ASP A 114 -44.52 10.62 -21.18
CA ASP A 114 -43.60 9.52 -21.49
C ASP A 114 -42.41 9.96 -22.37
N GLY A 115 -42.62 10.96 -23.25
CA GLY A 115 -41.58 11.50 -24.12
C GLY A 115 -40.48 12.27 -23.37
N GLU A 116 -40.82 12.98 -22.29
CA GLU A 116 -39.82 13.69 -21.48
C GLU A 116 -39.01 12.73 -20.62
N LEU A 117 -39.66 11.70 -20.05
CA LEU A 117 -38.97 10.64 -19.31
C LEU A 117 -38.00 9.88 -20.22
N GLN A 118 -38.42 9.52 -21.43
CA GLN A 118 -37.56 8.84 -22.39
C GLN A 118 -36.34 9.70 -22.77
N ARG A 119 -36.53 11.00 -23.02
CA ARG A 119 -35.42 11.92 -23.29
C ARG A 119 -34.39 11.95 -22.16
N LEU A 120 -34.87 11.99 -20.90
CA LEU A 120 -33.98 11.98 -19.73
C LEU A 120 -33.25 10.63 -19.55
N HIS A 121 -33.91 9.51 -19.88
CA HIS A 121 -33.24 8.20 -19.92
C HIS A 121 -32.12 8.18 -20.96
N ASP A 122 -32.38 8.69 -22.16
CA ASP A 122 -31.39 8.75 -23.23
C ASP A 122 -30.19 9.64 -22.83
N ASP A 123 -30.43 10.79 -22.19
CA ASP A 123 -29.38 11.68 -21.66
C ASP A 123 -28.49 10.97 -20.62
N VAL A 124 -29.10 10.20 -19.70
CA VAL A 124 -28.36 9.41 -18.69
C VAL A 124 -27.53 8.33 -19.38
N ASP A 125 -28.12 7.58 -20.30
CA ASP A 125 -27.44 6.51 -21.02
C ASP A 125 -26.22 7.01 -21.79
N GLU A 126 -26.35 8.17 -22.43
CA GLU A 126 -25.26 8.81 -23.17
C GLU A 126 -24.10 9.25 -22.25
N VAL A 127 -24.39 9.77 -21.05
CA VAL A 127 -23.35 10.12 -20.07
C VAL A 127 -22.61 8.86 -19.61
N PHE A 128 -23.34 7.82 -19.20
CA PHE A 128 -22.71 6.60 -18.67
C PHE A 128 -21.94 5.83 -19.76
N ARG A 129 -22.44 5.79 -20.99
CA ARG A 129 -21.72 5.22 -22.14
C ARG A 129 -20.35 5.89 -22.34
N ARG A 130 -20.31 7.24 -22.33
CA ARG A 130 -19.05 7.98 -22.46
C ARG A 130 -18.07 7.70 -21.30
N LEU A 131 -18.57 7.52 -20.08
CA LEU A 131 -17.73 7.17 -18.93
C LEU A 131 -17.13 5.76 -19.07
N LEU A 132 -17.93 4.78 -19.51
CA LEU A 132 -17.46 3.42 -19.75
C LEU A 132 -16.44 3.36 -20.89
N GLU A 133 -16.67 4.07 -21.98
CA GLU A 133 -15.72 4.19 -23.09
C GLU A 133 -14.40 4.85 -22.65
N ALA A 134 -14.46 5.88 -21.80
CA ALA A 134 -13.26 6.50 -21.26
C ALA A 134 -12.46 5.55 -20.37
N ILE A 135 -13.12 4.72 -19.56
CA ILE A 135 -12.47 3.66 -18.76
C ILE A 135 -11.81 2.64 -19.68
N ASP A 136 -12.49 2.23 -20.76
CA ASP A 136 -11.98 1.26 -21.70
C ASP A 136 -10.76 1.77 -22.46
N GLN A 137 -10.79 3.02 -22.90
CA GLN A 137 -9.65 3.67 -23.55
C GLN A 137 -8.48 3.94 -22.60
N ALA A 138 -8.78 4.18 -21.31
CA ALA A 138 -7.76 4.39 -20.29
C ALA A 138 -7.17 3.08 -19.76
N THR A 139 -7.87 1.95 -19.94
CA THR A 139 -7.38 0.61 -19.60
C THR A 139 -6.38 0.21 -20.69
N PRO A 140 -5.08 0.19 -20.41
CA PRO A 140 -4.10 -0.15 -21.44
C PRO A 140 -4.23 -1.62 -21.82
N ASP A 141 -3.73 -1.99 -23.02
CA ASP A 141 -3.58 -3.38 -23.45
C ASP A 141 -2.71 -4.12 -22.42
N ARG A 142 -3.34 -4.72 -21.40
CA ARG A 142 -2.64 -5.32 -20.28
C ARG A 142 -2.70 -6.83 -20.32
N VAL A 143 -1.51 -7.34 -20.14
CA VAL A 143 -1.10 -8.73 -20.11
C VAL A 143 -1.67 -9.37 -18.84
N HIS A 144 -2.32 -10.53 -18.97
CA HIS A 144 -2.74 -11.32 -17.82
C HIS A 144 -1.50 -11.98 -17.18
N PRO A 145 -1.45 -12.24 -15.86
CA PRO A 145 -0.31 -12.91 -15.23
C PRO A 145 0.11 -14.27 -15.83
N SER A 146 -0.81 -14.92 -16.57
CA SER A 146 -0.55 -16.19 -17.28
C SER A 146 -0.18 -16.03 -18.75
N THR A 147 -0.19 -14.81 -19.30
CA THR A 147 0.27 -14.55 -20.67
C THR A 147 1.74 -14.95 -20.77
N SER A 148 2.09 -15.63 -21.86
CA SER A 148 3.46 -16.07 -22.08
C SER A 148 4.38 -14.88 -22.34
N ALA A 149 5.69 -15.08 -22.16
CA ALA A 149 6.66 -13.98 -22.22
C ALA A 149 6.73 -13.33 -23.62
N ASP A 150 6.48 -14.11 -24.67
CA ASP A 150 6.43 -13.71 -26.07
C ASP A 150 5.15 -12.94 -26.45
N GLU A 151 4.07 -13.12 -25.70
CA GLU A 151 2.81 -12.39 -25.87
C GLU A 151 2.71 -11.16 -24.95
N ASP A 152 3.67 -10.95 -24.05
CA ASP A 152 3.77 -9.77 -23.19
C ASP A 152 4.55 -8.66 -23.94
N PRO A 153 3.90 -7.61 -24.47
CA PRO A 153 4.57 -6.53 -25.19
C PRO A 153 5.53 -5.73 -24.33
N VAL A 154 5.28 -5.58 -23.02
CA VAL A 154 6.21 -4.87 -22.12
C VAL A 154 7.46 -5.71 -21.91
N LEU A 155 7.30 -6.99 -21.61
CA LEU A 155 8.43 -7.90 -21.40
C LEU A 155 9.23 -8.11 -22.69
N SER A 156 8.57 -8.24 -23.84
CA SER A 156 9.22 -8.39 -25.14
C SER A 156 10.04 -7.16 -25.49
N ARG A 157 9.49 -5.95 -25.34
CA ARG A 157 10.24 -4.70 -25.55
C ARG A 157 11.39 -4.54 -24.56
N LEU A 158 11.20 -4.88 -23.29
CA LEU A 158 12.28 -4.86 -22.30
C LEU A 158 13.38 -5.86 -22.64
N ALA A 159 13.04 -7.06 -23.10
CA ALA A 159 14.01 -8.08 -23.46
C ALA A 159 14.91 -7.62 -24.62
N GLU A 160 14.34 -6.98 -25.63
CA GLU A 160 15.10 -6.39 -26.73
C GLU A 160 15.91 -5.17 -26.28
N LEU A 161 15.27 -4.22 -25.59
CA LEU A 161 15.90 -2.98 -25.14
C LEU A 161 17.08 -3.21 -24.18
N LEU A 162 16.95 -4.20 -23.29
CA LEU A 162 17.90 -4.49 -22.22
C LEU A 162 18.89 -5.61 -22.58
N ALA A 163 18.88 -6.09 -23.82
CA ALA A 163 19.92 -6.98 -24.32
C ALA A 163 21.30 -6.36 -24.05
N ASP A 164 22.17 -7.11 -23.37
CA ASP A 164 23.51 -6.68 -22.92
C ASP A 164 23.57 -5.47 -21.97
N LYS A 165 22.45 -5.05 -21.38
CA LYS A 165 22.37 -3.92 -20.43
C LYS A 165 22.05 -4.32 -19.00
N VAL A 166 21.73 -5.59 -18.75
CA VAL A 166 21.57 -6.12 -17.40
C VAL A 166 22.94 -6.48 -16.85
N LEU A 167 23.32 -5.87 -15.72
CA LEU A 167 24.61 -6.14 -15.08
C LEU A 167 24.69 -7.61 -14.63
N HIS A 168 25.87 -8.21 -14.78
CA HIS A 168 26.07 -9.58 -14.36
C HIS A 168 25.93 -9.75 -12.85
N ARG A 169 25.41 -10.90 -12.43
CA ARG A 169 25.47 -11.31 -11.03
C ARG A 169 26.94 -11.46 -10.62
N PRO A 170 27.38 -10.82 -9.52
CA PRO A 170 28.71 -11.06 -8.96
C PRO A 170 28.93 -12.54 -8.63
N ALA A 171 30.18 -12.98 -8.63
CA ALA A 171 30.54 -14.31 -8.17
C ALA A 171 29.98 -14.58 -6.76
N GLU A 172 29.57 -15.80 -6.47
CA GLU A 172 28.82 -16.17 -5.25
C GLU A 172 29.49 -15.66 -3.96
N LYS A 173 30.82 -15.79 -3.86
CA LYS A 173 31.59 -15.27 -2.72
C LYS A 173 31.42 -13.75 -2.56
N THR A 174 31.54 -12.99 -3.65
CA THR A 174 31.38 -11.54 -3.66
C THR A 174 29.93 -11.16 -3.37
N TRP A 175 28.97 -11.88 -3.96
CA TRP A 175 27.55 -11.67 -3.74
C TRP A 175 27.16 -11.82 -2.26
N ASN A 176 27.62 -12.90 -1.61
CA ASN A 176 27.36 -13.13 -0.20
C ASN A 176 28.04 -12.09 0.70
N ALA A 177 29.24 -11.64 0.34
CA ALA A 177 29.92 -10.56 1.06
C ALA A 177 29.13 -9.24 0.99
N LEU A 178 28.62 -8.88 -0.19
CA LEU A 178 27.78 -7.68 -0.36
C LEU A 178 26.46 -7.79 0.40
N ILE A 179 25.84 -8.97 0.49
CA ILE A 179 24.64 -9.17 1.32
C ILE A 179 24.95 -8.94 2.79
N VAL A 180 26.05 -9.50 3.30
CA VAL A 180 26.46 -9.31 4.70
C VAL A 180 26.74 -7.83 4.98
N GLU A 181 27.47 -7.15 4.10
CA GLU A 181 27.72 -5.72 4.22
C GLU A 181 26.42 -4.91 4.20
N GLY A 182 25.51 -5.19 3.27
CA GLY A 182 24.24 -4.49 3.15
C GLY A 182 23.39 -4.62 4.41
N ASN A 183 23.29 -5.81 5.00
CA ASN A 183 22.55 -5.99 6.26
C ASN A 183 23.24 -5.27 7.43
N GLN A 184 24.59 -5.27 7.49
CA GLN A 184 25.32 -4.47 8.48
C GLN A 184 25.09 -2.96 8.29
N ARG A 185 24.96 -2.48 7.06
CA ARG A 185 24.63 -1.07 6.78
C ARG A 185 23.23 -0.71 7.28
N VAL A 186 22.26 -1.59 7.10
CA VAL A 186 20.90 -1.44 7.65
C VAL A 186 20.95 -1.31 9.18
N ASP A 187 21.65 -2.23 9.87
CA ASP A 187 21.80 -2.20 11.34
C ASP A 187 22.45 -0.90 11.85
N ASN A 188 23.35 -0.33 11.06
CA ASN A 188 24.08 0.90 11.39
C ASN A 188 23.43 2.17 10.81
N LEU A 189 22.23 2.08 10.23
CA LEU A 189 21.51 3.21 9.60
C LEU A 189 22.32 3.92 8.50
N VAL A 190 23.11 3.15 7.74
CA VAL A 190 23.92 3.66 6.63
C VAL A 190 23.13 3.53 5.32
N PRO A 191 22.87 4.63 4.58
CA PRO A 191 22.08 4.59 3.35
C PRO A 191 22.79 3.92 2.17
N PRO A 192 22.04 3.52 1.12
CA PRO A 192 20.58 3.42 1.08
C PRO A 192 20.08 2.08 1.65
N GLY A 193 18.80 2.01 2.02
CA GLY A 193 18.08 0.78 2.37
C GLY A 193 17.85 0.52 3.86
N TYR A 194 18.32 1.38 4.77
CA TYR A 194 18.14 1.13 6.20
C TYR A 194 16.67 1.22 6.66
N LEU A 195 15.79 1.84 5.86
CA LEU A 195 14.35 1.89 6.14
C LEU A 195 13.61 0.60 5.75
N ASP A 196 14.31 -0.37 5.14
CA ASP A 196 13.75 -1.67 4.76
C ASP A 196 14.03 -2.79 5.79
N ALA A 197 14.40 -2.42 7.03
CA ALA A 197 14.74 -3.36 8.10
C ALA A 197 13.66 -4.45 8.32
N ASP A 198 12.37 -4.10 8.22
CA ASP A 198 11.24 -5.01 8.41
C ASP A 198 11.11 -6.09 7.31
N LYS A 199 11.88 -5.98 6.21
CA LYS A 199 11.93 -6.95 5.12
C LYS A 199 12.99 -8.06 5.33
N GLY A 200 13.77 -7.99 6.42
CA GLY A 200 14.97 -8.80 6.68
C GLY A 200 14.82 -10.33 6.54
N ASP A 201 13.65 -10.88 6.84
CA ASP A 201 13.43 -12.35 6.76
C ASP A 201 12.72 -12.81 5.49
N GLN A 202 12.32 -11.89 4.60
CA GLN A 202 11.45 -12.24 3.48
C GLN A 202 12.22 -12.87 2.30
N HIS A 203 13.51 -12.57 2.18
CA HIS A 203 14.33 -12.93 1.01
C HIS A 203 15.77 -13.27 1.41
N ALA A 204 16.50 -13.99 0.55
CA ALA A 204 17.86 -14.44 0.83
C ALA A 204 18.89 -13.29 1.02
N GLU A 205 18.61 -12.12 0.44
CA GLU A 205 19.38 -10.89 0.60
C GLU A 205 19.03 -10.11 1.87
N GLY A 206 17.97 -10.50 2.59
CA GLY A 206 17.42 -9.75 3.71
C GLY A 206 17.01 -8.33 3.33
N ALA A 207 17.44 -7.35 4.13
CA ALA A 207 17.19 -5.94 3.89
C ALA A 207 18.23 -5.28 2.96
N ALA A 208 19.18 -6.04 2.39
CA ALA A 208 20.27 -5.51 1.58
C ALA A 208 19.89 -5.13 0.13
N GLY A 209 18.61 -5.25 -0.28
CA GLY A 209 18.17 -5.06 -1.67
C GLY A 209 18.61 -3.71 -2.27
N ASP A 210 18.24 -2.62 -1.63
CA ASP A 210 18.57 -1.25 -2.07
C ASP A 210 20.08 -1.01 -2.15
N PHE A 211 20.84 -1.48 -1.15
CA PHE A 211 22.30 -1.42 -1.16
C PHE A 211 22.90 -2.17 -2.36
N LEU A 212 22.37 -3.35 -2.69
CA LEU A 212 22.84 -4.16 -3.82
C LEU A 212 22.55 -3.45 -5.15
N VAL A 213 21.40 -2.80 -5.31
CA VAL A 213 21.09 -1.98 -6.51
C VAL A 213 22.11 -0.85 -6.64
N TYR A 214 22.31 -0.09 -5.55
CA TYR A 214 23.22 1.05 -5.50
C TYR A 214 24.68 0.65 -5.77
N THR A 215 25.23 -0.34 -5.06
CA THR A 215 26.64 -0.75 -5.19
C THR A 215 26.95 -1.27 -6.60
N GLN A 216 26.03 -2.02 -7.22
CA GLN A 216 26.21 -2.51 -8.59
C GLN A 216 26.24 -1.36 -9.61
N ALA A 217 25.36 -0.37 -9.46
CA ALA A 217 25.37 0.83 -10.31
C ALA A 217 26.66 1.64 -10.14
N CYS A 218 27.13 1.83 -8.89
CA CYS A 218 28.39 2.51 -8.60
C CYS A 218 29.60 1.80 -9.21
N HIS A 219 29.67 0.47 -9.10
CA HIS A 219 30.76 -0.31 -9.71
C HIS A 219 30.79 -0.17 -11.24
N GLU A 220 29.64 -0.20 -11.90
CA GLU A 220 29.57 -0.04 -13.35
C GLU A 220 30.00 1.37 -13.77
N ALA A 221 29.49 2.41 -13.10
CA ALA A 221 29.87 3.80 -13.38
C ALA A 221 31.38 4.03 -13.15
N LYS A 222 31.94 3.45 -12.09
CA LYS A 222 33.38 3.45 -11.82
C LYS A 222 34.16 2.77 -12.94
N SER A 223 33.72 1.60 -13.39
CA SER A 223 34.37 0.86 -14.48
C SER A 223 34.43 1.70 -15.77
N ARG A 224 33.33 2.39 -16.09
CA ARG A 224 33.23 3.25 -17.28
C ARG A 224 33.76 4.67 -17.09
N GLN A 225 34.17 5.04 -15.88
CA GLN A 225 34.65 6.38 -15.53
C GLN A 225 33.60 7.48 -15.82
N MET A 226 32.34 7.20 -15.53
CA MET A 226 31.20 8.07 -15.82
C MET A 226 30.57 8.61 -14.54
N ASP A 227 29.92 9.77 -14.64
CA ASP A 227 28.90 10.18 -13.68
C ASP A 227 27.76 9.14 -13.67
N LEU A 228 26.99 9.09 -12.59
CA LEU A 228 25.92 8.11 -12.39
C LEU A 228 24.59 8.79 -12.09
N ILE A 229 23.56 8.46 -12.88
CA ILE A 229 22.15 8.70 -12.55
C ILE A 229 21.55 7.37 -12.13
N ILE A 230 20.98 7.28 -10.92
CA ILE A 230 20.07 6.19 -10.57
C ILE A 230 18.64 6.69 -10.73
N VAL A 231 17.86 5.96 -11.53
CA VAL A 231 16.46 6.26 -11.78
C VAL A 231 15.62 5.38 -10.85
N THR A 232 14.97 5.99 -9.88
CA THR A 232 14.09 5.31 -8.92
C THR A 232 12.89 6.19 -8.59
N ASN A 233 11.72 5.57 -8.44
CA ASN A 233 10.54 6.23 -7.88
C ASN A 233 10.42 6.04 -6.35
N ASP A 234 11.44 5.44 -5.70
CA ASP A 234 11.51 5.44 -4.25
C ASP A 234 11.81 6.86 -3.75
N GLU A 235 11.03 7.35 -2.79
CA GLU A 235 11.09 8.71 -2.25
C GLU A 235 11.58 8.74 -0.79
N LYS A 236 12.06 7.61 -0.27
CA LYS A 236 12.52 7.47 1.10
C LYS A 236 13.73 8.36 1.41
N GLU A 237 13.84 8.72 2.69
CA GLU A 237 14.91 9.59 3.20
C GLU A 237 16.28 8.91 3.31
N ASP A 238 16.37 7.60 3.14
CA ASP A 238 17.63 6.87 3.03
C ASP A 238 18.19 6.87 1.59
N TRP A 239 17.41 7.31 0.60
CA TRP A 239 17.88 7.57 -0.76
C TRP A 239 18.10 9.07 -1.02
N TRP A 240 17.19 9.92 -0.53
CA TRP A 240 17.15 11.34 -0.86
C TRP A 240 17.60 12.25 0.28
N TRP A 241 18.43 13.26 -0.04
CA TRP A 241 18.59 14.44 0.80
C TRP A 241 17.34 15.32 0.65
N ARG A 242 16.57 15.45 1.73
CA ARG A 242 15.28 16.15 1.73
C ARG A 242 15.25 17.34 2.68
N ARG A 243 14.41 18.33 2.36
CA ARG A 243 13.98 19.40 3.27
C ARG A 243 12.46 19.54 3.18
N GLY A 244 11.74 18.92 4.11
CA GLY A 244 10.28 18.85 4.02
C GLY A 244 9.86 18.09 2.74
N PRO A 245 8.98 18.65 1.90
CA PRO A 245 8.59 18.00 0.65
C PRO A 245 9.71 18.02 -0.41
N ASP A 246 10.66 18.95 -0.32
CA ASP A 246 11.66 19.18 -1.35
C ASP A 246 12.72 18.07 -1.37
N MET A 247 12.93 17.47 -2.55
CA MET A 247 14.02 16.53 -2.83
C MET A 247 15.19 17.30 -3.45
N ILE A 248 16.29 17.39 -2.72
CA ILE A 248 17.45 18.21 -3.10
C ILE A 248 18.41 17.42 -4.00
N GLY A 249 18.57 16.11 -3.72
CA GLY A 249 19.47 15.23 -4.45
C GLY A 249 19.67 13.89 -3.73
N PRO A 250 20.65 13.08 -4.13
CA PRO A 250 21.01 11.87 -3.39
C PRO A 250 21.42 12.20 -1.95
N ARG A 251 21.32 11.21 -1.06
CA ARG A 251 21.87 11.34 0.30
C ARG A 251 23.33 11.76 0.30
N GLN A 252 23.71 12.62 1.24
CA GLN A 252 25.06 13.18 1.30
C GLN A 252 26.11 12.08 1.47
N GLU A 253 25.78 11.05 2.27
CA GLU A 253 26.63 9.90 2.53
C GLU A 253 26.89 9.09 1.24
N MET A 254 25.84 8.86 0.44
CA MET A 254 25.95 8.19 -0.88
C MET A 254 26.79 9.01 -1.86
N THR A 255 26.54 10.32 -1.92
CA THR A 255 27.28 11.22 -2.83
C THR A 255 28.76 11.26 -2.46
N LYS A 256 29.07 11.35 -1.15
CA LYS A 256 30.44 11.30 -0.64
C LYS A 256 31.11 9.96 -0.96
N GLU A 257 30.45 8.84 -0.65
CA GLU A 257 31.00 7.50 -0.87
C GLU A 257 31.33 7.26 -2.35
N PHE A 258 30.42 7.63 -3.24
CA PHE A 258 30.64 7.52 -4.68
C PHE A 258 31.76 8.44 -5.16
N PHE A 259 31.79 9.71 -4.71
CA PHE A 259 32.82 10.66 -5.11
C PHE A 259 34.21 10.25 -4.60
N ASP A 260 34.35 9.86 -3.32
CA ASP A 260 35.62 9.40 -2.74
C ASP A 260 36.20 8.20 -3.52
N THR A 261 35.32 7.37 -4.08
CA THR A 261 35.69 6.14 -4.80
C THR A 261 35.99 6.35 -6.28
N THR A 262 35.44 7.41 -6.90
CA THR A 262 35.42 7.56 -8.38
C THR A 262 35.86 8.94 -8.88
N GLY A 263 35.78 9.98 -8.06
CA GLY A 263 35.87 11.38 -8.47
C GLY A 263 34.71 11.85 -9.37
N ARG A 264 33.62 11.10 -9.45
CA ARG A 264 32.45 11.34 -10.31
C ARG A 264 31.22 11.74 -9.50
N ARG A 265 30.23 12.33 -10.18
CA ARG A 265 29.01 12.85 -9.58
C ARG A 265 27.89 11.80 -9.58
N LEU A 266 27.16 11.73 -8.48
CA LEU A 266 25.95 10.92 -8.32
C LEU A 266 24.71 11.81 -8.41
N PHE A 267 23.69 11.33 -9.11
CA PHE A 267 22.39 11.97 -9.24
C PHE A 267 21.29 10.93 -9.02
N LEU A 268 20.16 11.38 -8.48
CA LEU A 268 18.92 10.61 -8.46
C LEU A 268 17.87 11.30 -9.32
N MET A 269 17.06 10.51 -10.01
CA MET A 269 15.93 10.99 -10.80
C MET A 269 14.75 10.04 -10.66
N ARG A 270 13.54 10.59 -10.62
CA ARG A 270 12.31 9.78 -10.77
C ARG A 270 12.00 9.56 -12.24
N ALA A 271 11.07 8.64 -12.55
CA ALA A 271 10.58 8.47 -13.91
C ALA A 271 9.92 9.77 -14.45
N SER A 272 9.21 10.50 -13.58
CA SER A 272 8.64 11.81 -13.93
C SER A 272 9.72 12.85 -14.25
N ASP A 273 10.87 12.79 -13.58
CA ASP A 273 12.02 13.66 -13.84
C ASP A 273 12.62 13.41 -15.23
N LEU A 274 12.73 12.15 -15.66
CA LEU A 274 13.18 11.79 -17.01
C LEU A 274 12.21 12.30 -18.08
N LEU A 275 10.89 12.08 -17.88
CA LEU A 275 9.85 12.51 -18.81
C LEU A 275 9.83 14.04 -18.94
N ASN A 276 9.91 14.77 -17.83
CA ASN A 276 9.96 16.24 -17.85
C ASN A 276 11.22 16.79 -18.54
N ARG A 277 12.33 16.05 -18.51
CA ARG A 277 13.62 16.47 -19.09
C ARG A 277 13.94 15.78 -20.41
N SER A 278 12.99 15.08 -21.03
CA SER A 278 13.20 14.26 -22.22
C SER A 278 13.73 15.06 -23.43
N GLN A 279 13.39 16.35 -23.51
CA GLN A 279 13.87 17.25 -24.58
C GLN A 279 15.39 17.38 -24.58
N VAL A 280 16.06 17.22 -23.43
CA VAL A 280 17.53 17.22 -23.33
C VAL A 280 18.15 16.05 -24.09
N LEU A 281 17.38 14.98 -24.28
CA LEU A 281 17.75 13.80 -25.05
C LEU A 281 17.22 13.85 -26.50
N ASP A 282 16.66 14.97 -26.94
CA ASP A 282 15.92 15.10 -28.21
C ASP A 282 14.78 14.07 -28.32
N VAL A 283 14.10 13.78 -27.22
CA VAL A 283 12.90 12.90 -27.20
C VAL A 283 11.68 13.77 -26.89
N GLU A 284 10.76 13.84 -27.84
CA GLU A 284 9.46 14.47 -27.63
C GLU A 284 8.53 13.49 -26.92
N VAL A 285 8.00 13.89 -25.78
CA VAL A 285 7.04 13.09 -24.99
C VAL A 285 5.82 13.93 -24.67
N ASN A 286 4.71 13.29 -24.35
CA ASN A 286 3.52 14.00 -23.93
C ASN A 286 3.71 14.57 -22.51
N PRO A 287 3.44 15.87 -22.25
CA PRO A 287 3.54 16.43 -20.90
C PRO A 287 2.67 15.73 -19.85
N GLN A 288 1.55 15.11 -20.29
CA GLN A 288 0.69 14.33 -19.41
C GLN A 288 1.38 13.05 -18.92
N SER A 289 2.30 12.47 -19.68
CA SER A 289 3.03 11.27 -19.27
C SER A 289 3.88 11.52 -18.03
N ALA A 290 4.52 12.70 -17.92
CA ALA A 290 5.26 13.07 -16.73
C ALA A 290 4.35 13.20 -15.50
N ARG A 291 3.14 13.75 -15.67
CA ARG A 291 2.13 13.82 -14.60
C ARG A 291 1.64 12.43 -14.20
N ASP A 292 1.35 11.57 -15.17
CA ASP A 292 0.89 10.20 -14.95
C ASP A 292 1.93 9.35 -14.20
N ALA A 293 3.22 9.66 -14.39
CA ALA A 293 4.37 9.07 -13.69
C ALA A 293 4.66 9.69 -12.32
N ASP A 294 4.27 10.94 -12.08
CA ASP A 294 4.46 11.66 -10.82
C ASP A 294 3.34 11.40 -9.80
N VAL A 295 2.20 10.86 -10.25
CA VAL A 295 1.17 10.36 -9.32
C VAL A 295 1.82 9.28 -8.45
N ASN A 296 2.03 9.60 -7.18
CA ASN A 296 2.60 8.68 -6.21
C ASN A 296 1.59 7.54 -6.01
N ARG A 297 1.88 6.39 -6.62
CA ARG A 297 1.05 5.17 -6.54
C ARG A 297 1.53 4.26 -5.41
N SER A 298 2.00 4.85 -4.31
CA SER A 298 2.27 4.13 -3.07
C SER A 298 1.08 3.24 -2.67
N ASP A 299 -0.13 3.64 -3.02
CA ASP A 299 -1.40 2.93 -2.81
C ASP A 299 -1.53 1.56 -3.53
N ILE A 300 -0.70 1.26 -4.55
CA ILE A 300 -0.82 0.00 -5.32
C ILE A 300 0.30 -1.00 -4.96
N SER A 301 1.29 -0.60 -4.13
CA SER A 301 2.43 -1.47 -3.78
C SER A 301 2.43 -1.98 -2.35
N GLU A 302 1.78 -1.31 -1.41
CA GLU A 302 1.52 -1.90 -0.11
C GLU A 302 0.29 -2.83 -0.21
N PRO A 303 0.41 -4.13 0.16
CA PRO A 303 -0.75 -4.90 0.54
C PRO A 303 -1.57 -4.02 1.50
N GLY A 304 -2.87 -3.88 1.27
CA GLY A 304 -3.70 -3.16 2.23
C GLY A 304 -3.45 -3.76 3.63
N LYS A 305 -3.45 -2.93 4.65
CA LYS A 305 -3.21 -3.41 6.02
C LYS A 305 -4.51 -3.88 6.63
N TRP A 306 -4.44 -4.87 7.50
CA TRP A 306 -5.56 -5.14 8.41
C TRP A 306 -5.85 -3.89 9.24
N THR A 307 -7.13 -3.60 9.43
CA THR A 307 -7.60 -2.56 10.35
C THR A 307 -8.12 -3.21 11.62
N ALA A 308 -8.12 -2.49 12.75
CA ALA A 308 -8.72 -2.99 14.00
C ALA A 308 -10.14 -3.51 13.78
N GLU A 309 -10.93 -2.77 13.00
CA GLU A 309 -12.31 -3.12 12.63
C GLU A 309 -12.38 -4.44 11.86
N ALA A 310 -11.59 -4.63 10.81
CA ALA A 310 -11.62 -5.85 10.03
C ALA A 310 -11.15 -7.08 10.84
N VAL A 311 -10.16 -6.89 11.73
CA VAL A 311 -9.70 -7.93 12.66
C VAL A 311 -10.84 -8.31 13.61
N GLU A 312 -11.49 -7.33 14.24
CA GLU A 312 -12.59 -7.60 15.17
C GLU A 312 -13.76 -8.29 14.47
N MET A 313 -14.16 -7.82 13.29
CA MET A 313 -15.25 -8.41 12.51
C MET A 313 -14.92 -9.85 12.09
N LEU A 314 -13.68 -10.13 11.69
CA LEU A 314 -13.25 -11.49 11.36
C LEU A 314 -13.36 -12.40 12.60
N LEU A 315 -12.85 -11.94 13.76
CA LEU A 315 -12.91 -12.71 15.00
C LEU A 315 -14.36 -12.93 15.46
N GLN A 316 -15.23 -11.93 15.34
CA GLN A 316 -16.65 -12.05 15.65
C GLN A 316 -17.36 -13.04 14.72
N ARG A 317 -17.11 -13.00 13.40
CA ARG A 317 -17.69 -13.95 12.43
C ARG A 317 -17.21 -15.38 12.70
N LEU A 318 -15.92 -15.58 12.97
CA LEU A 318 -15.38 -16.88 13.37
C LEU A 318 -16.10 -17.42 14.61
N ARG A 319 -16.24 -16.60 15.66
CA ARG A 319 -16.95 -16.98 16.89
C ARG A 319 -18.43 -17.28 16.62
N GLY A 320 -19.08 -16.50 15.77
CA GLY A 320 -20.49 -16.65 15.39
C GLY A 320 -20.76 -17.92 14.58
N GLU A 321 -19.80 -18.35 13.75
CA GLU A 321 -19.86 -19.60 12.99
C GLU A 321 -19.44 -20.84 13.80
N GLY A 322 -19.22 -20.69 15.11
CA GLY A 322 -18.75 -21.77 15.98
C GLY A 322 -17.27 -22.13 15.79
N ARG A 323 -16.49 -21.30 15.09
CA ARG A 323 -15.05 -21.45 14.85
C ARG A 323 -14.21 -20.70 15.89
N ARG A 324 -14.55 -20.88 17.16
CA ARG A 324 -13.79 -20.30 18.30
C ARG A 324 -12.35 -20.79 18.32
N ASP A 325 -12.15 -22.06 17.98
CA ASP A 325 -10.84 -22.69 17.75
C ASP A 325 -9.90 -21.82 16.89
N ILE A 326 -10.41 -21.31 15.76
CA ILE A 326 -9.62 -20.48 14.84
C ILE A 326 -9.37 -19.08 15.40
N ALA A 327 -10.37 -18.48 16.05
CA ALA A 327 -10.22 -17.17 16.69
C ALA A 327 -9.17 -17.23 17.82
N ASP A 328 -9.14 -18.31 18.59
CA ASP A 328 -8.20 -18.52 19.68
C ASP A 328 -6.77 -18.71 19.14
N ILE A 329 -6.61 -19.46 18.03
CA ILE A 329 -5.32 -19.60 17.33
C ILE A 329 -4.77 -18.22 16.89
N ILE A 330 -5.62 -17.34 16.34
CA ILE A 330 -5.20 -16.00 15.90
C ILE A 330 -4.73 -15.17 17.10
N ASN A 331 -5.50 -15.15 18.19
CA ASN A 331 -5.15 -14.41 19.40
C ASN A 331 -3.88 -14.96 20.07
N ALA A 332 -3.72 -16.28 20.12
CA ALA A 332 -2.53 -16.91 20.67
C ALA A 332 -1.28 -16.65 19.82
N ALA A 333 -1.41 -16.68 18.49
CA ALA A 333 -0.34 -16.28 17.58
C ALA A 333 0.06 -14.82 17.80
N ALA A 334 -0.90 -13.91 17.99
CA ALA A 334 -0.62 -12.51 18.29
C ALA A 334 0.12 -12.35 19.62
N ALA A 335 -0.35 -13.01 20.69
CA ALA A 335 0.31 -13.00 22.00
C ALA A 335 1.73 -13.57 21.95
N ALA A 336 2.01 -14.50 21.03
CA ALA A 336 3.31 -15.10 20.80
C ALA A 336 4.19 -14.33 19.78
N GLY A 337 3.85 -13.09 19.42
CA GLY A 337 4.66 -12.25 18.52
C GLY A 337 4.47 -12.57 17.03
N GLY A 338 3.32 -13.14 16.66
CA GLY A 338 2.90 -13.32 15.27
C GLY A 338 2.96 -14.75 14.74
N SER A 339 3.33 -15.74 15.55
CA SER A 339 3.44 -17.14 15.14
C SER A 339 3.02 -18.10 16.25
N ILE A 340 2.37 -19.20 15.90
CA ILE A 340 2.03 -20.31 16.80
C ILE A 340 2.42 -21.65 16.17
N SER A 341 3.09 -22.50 16.92
CA SER A 341 3.56 -23.81 16.45
C SER A 341 2.40 -24.81 16.33
N ARG A 342 2.65 -25.89 15.59
CA ARG A 342 1.71 -27.00 15.47
C ARG A 342 1.37 -27.58 16.85
N GLU A 343 2.37 -27.85 17.68
CA GLU A 343 2.20 -28.43 19.00
C GLU A 343 1.32 -27.54 19.89
N GLU A 344 1.55 -26.23 19.89
CA GLU A 344 0.75 -25.26 20.63
C GLU A 344 -0.70 -25.20 20.12
N ILE A 345 -0.95 -25.34 18.83
CA ILE A 345 -2.31 -25.40 18.28
C ILE A 345 -3.08 -26.62 18.81
N TYR A 346 -2.43 -27.80 18.89
CA TYR A 346 -3.10 -29.00 19.41
C TYR A 346 -3.46 -28.84 20.89
N VAL A 347 -2.54 -28.27 21.68
CA VAL A 347 -2.76 -27.99 23.09
C VAL A 347 -3.86 -26.95 23.28
N LEU A 348 -3.79 -25.83 22.55
CA LEU A 348 -4.74 -24.73 22.67
C LEU A 348 -6.17 -25.14 22.32
N CYS A 349 -6.35 -25.94 21.27
CA CYS A 349 -7.66 -26.32 20.77
C CYS A 349 -8.15 -27.69 21.29
N ASP A 350 -7.41 -28.33 22.20
CA ASP A 350 -7.68 -29.69 22.70
C ASP A 350 -7.93 -30.69 21.56
N TYR A 351 -7.06 -30.66 20.55
CA TYR A 351 -7.16 -31.56 19.41
C TYR A 351 -6.49 -32.90 19.72
N ARG A 352 -7.14 -33.98 19.29
CA ARG A 352 -6.53 -35.31 19.30
C ARG A 352 -5.35 -35.38 18.33
N ASP A 353 -4.31 -36.11 18.71
CA ASP A 353 -3.06 -36.26 17.94
C ASP A 353 -3.26 -36.78 16.50
N ASP A 354 -4.38 -37.46 16.23
CA ASP A 354 -4.75 -37.97 14.91
C ASP A 354 -5.46 -36.93 14.01
N ARG A 355 -5.87 -35.78 14.55
CA ARG A 355 -6.58 -34.73 13.81
C ARG A 355 -5.66 -34.02 12.83
N LYS A 356 -5.91 -34.18 11.53
CA LYS A 356 -5.20 -33.44 10.48
C LYS A 356 -5.57 -31.94 10.54
N LEU A 357 -4.57 -31.06 10.59
CA LEU A 357 -4.75 -29.59 10.48
C LEU A 357 -4.88 -29.09 9.03
N ARG A 358 -5.18 -29.98 8.07
CA ARG A 358 -5.25 -29.61 6.65
C ARG A 358 -6.44 -28.70 6.40
N GLY A 359 -6.18 -27.49 5.90
CA GLY A 359 -7.22 -26.51 5.62
C GLY A 359 -7.74 -25.76 6.85
N ILE A 360 -7.01 -25.79 7.96
CA ILE A 360 -7.35 -25.05 9.19
C ILE A 360 -7.50 -23.54 8.95
N THR A 361 -6.81 -22.99 7.94
CA THR A 361 -6.86 -21.57 7.56
C THR A 361 -8.07 -21.20 6.68
N ARG A 362 -8.78 -22.17 6.09
CA ARG A 362 -9.88 -21.91 5.13
C ARG A 362 -11.01 -21.03 5.67
N PRO A 363 -11.46 -21.18 6.92
CA PRO A 363 -12.54 -20.35 7.46
C PRO A 363 -12.12 -18.88 7.55
N ALA A 364 -10.94 -18.60 8.09
CA ALA A 364 -10.39 -17.25 8.15
C ALA A 364 -10.19 -16.67 6.74
N ALA A 365 -9.69 -17.48 5.79
CA ALA A 365 -9.53 -17.06 4.40
C ALA A 365 -10.86 -16.73 3.71
N ARG A 366 -11.91 -17.53 3.94
CA ARG A 366 -13.26 -17.24 3.41
C ARG A 366 -13.81 -15.95 4.00
N ILE A 367 -13.76 -15.79 5.33
CA ILE A 367 -14.25 -14.57 5.97
C ILE A 367 -13.44 -13.34 5.51
N THR A 368 -12.13 -13.49 5.29
CA THR A 368 -11.29 -12.44 4.70
C THR A 368 -11.83 -12.05 3.32
N ALA A 369 -12.15 -13.01 2.46
CA ALA A 369 -12.74 -12.76 1.15
C ALA A 369 -14.15 -12.12 1.23
N ASP A 370 -14.96 -12.53 2.21
CA ASP A 370 -16.28 -11.94 2.45
C ASP A 370 -16.13 -10.45 2.84
N LEU A 371 -15.24 -10.13 3.79
CA LEU A 371 -14.93 -8.75 4.18
C LEU A 371 -14.37 -7.91 3.02
N GLN A 372 -13.63 -8.53 2.10
CA GLN A 372 -13.15 -7.88 0.90
C GLN A 372 -14.28 -7.57 -0.08
N SER A 373 -15.19 -8.52 -0.31
CA SER A 373 -16.35 -8.32 -1.18
C SER A 373 -17.32 -7.26 -0.65
N GLU A 374 -17.37 -7.08 0.67
CA GLU A 374 -18.17 -6.07 1.36
C GLU A 374 -17.49 -4.69 1.39
N GLY A 375 -16.24 -4.57 0.93
CA GLY A 375 -15.46 -3.33 0.93
C GLY A 375 -14.94 -2.90 2.30
N ILE A 376 -15.00 -3.79 3.30
CA ILE A 376 -14.50 -3.54 4.66
C ILE A 376 -12.98 -3.73 4.73
N LEU A 377 -12.45 -4.63 3.91
CA LEU A 377 -11.04 -4.96 3.84
C LEU A 377 -10.54 -4.81 2.41
N PRO A 378 -9.42 -4.12 2.13
CA PRO A 378 -8.88 -4.08 0.77
C PRO A 378 -8.57 -5.48 0.21
N SER A 379 -8.84 -5.70 -1.07
CA SER A 379 -8.55 -6.97 -1.77
C SER A 379 -7.06 -7.32 -1.79
N SER A 380 -6.20 -6.33 -1.62
CA SER A 380 -4.74 -6.46 -1.56
C SER A 380 -4.20 -6.92 -0.20
N VAL A 381 -5.03 -7.05 0.84
CA VAL A 381 -4.58 -7.41 2.20
C VAL A 381 -4.07 -8.84 2.28
N ALA A 382 -2.98 -9.04 3.03
CA ALA A 382 -2.43 -10.37 3.28
C ALA A 382 -3.42 -11.27 4.06
N PRO A 383 -3.48 -12.59 3.78
CA PRO A 383 -4.36 -13.49 4.50
C PRO A 383 -4.10 -13.45 6.02
N MET A 384 -5.19 -13.46 6.82
CA MET A 384 -5.12 -13.48 8.29
C MET A 384 -4.26 -14.62 8.84
N MET A 385 -4.26 -15.79 8.19
CA MET A 385 -3.50 -16.96 8.64
C MET A 385 -2.72 -17.57 7.47
N LYS A 386 -1.40 -17.68 7.63
CA LYS A 386 -0.50 -18.32 6.67
C LYS A 386 0.11 -19.59 7.26
N SER A 387 -0.01 -20.69 6.55
CA SER A 387 0.62 -21.96 6.92
C SER A 387 2.12 -21.95 6.64
N VAL A 388 2.92 -22.40 7.61
CA VAL A 388 4.36 -22.60 7.50
C VAL A 388 4.66 -24.11 7.48
N TYR A 389 5.47 -24.52 6.52
CA TYR A 389 5.92 -25.90 6.34
C TYR A 389 7.45 -25.93 6.34
N VAL A 390 8.03 -26.94 6.97
CA VAL A 390 9.41 -27.34 6.73
C VAL A 390 9.37 -28.40 5.62
N ASP A 391 10.02 -28.11 4.49
CA ASP A 391 9.99 -28.92 3.25
C ASP A 391 8.57 -29.20 2.71
N ALA A 392 8.39 -30.21 1.86
CA ALA A 392 7.09 -30.68 1.37
C ALA A 392 6.28 -31.47 2.44
N GLY A 393 6.54 -31.21 3.72
CA GLY A 393 6.12 -32.01 4.86
C GLY A 393 4.83 -31.55 5.55
N GLN A 394 4.77 -31.77 6.87
CA GLN A 394 3.61 -31.42 7.68
C GLN A 394 3.60 -29.94 8.08
N LEU A 395 2.42 -29.40 8.40
CA LEU A 395 2.29 -28.05 8.97
C LEU A 395 3.14 -27.94 10.24
N THR A 396 4.03 -26.96 10.27
CA THR A 396 4.95 -26.68 11.38
C THR A 396 4.44 -25.52 12.25
N ALA A 397 3.88 -24.48 11.64
CA ALA A 397 3.35 -23.33 12.35
C ALA A 397 2.29 -22.58 11.54
N ILE A 398 1.57 -21.68 12.18
CA ILE A 398 0.71 -20.67 11.56
C ILE A 398 1.26 -19.29 11.92
N ARG A 399 1.39 -18.41 10.92
CA ARG A 399 1.74 -17.00 11.10
C ARG A 399 0.56 -16.09 10.79
N ILE A 400 0.49 -14.97 11.50
CA ILE A 400 -0.44 -13.86 11.24
C ILE A 400 0.36 -12.62 10.80
N PRO A 401 -0.26 -11.64 10.12
CA PRO A 401 0.40 -10.39 9.73
C PRO A 401 0.89 -9.58 10.95
N ALA A 402 2.03 -8.90 10.83
CA ALA A 402 2.66 -8.17 11.93
C ALA A 402 1.76 -7.04 12.43
N GLU A 403 1.06 -6.35 11.53
CA GLU A 403 0.10 -5.31 11.89
C GLU A 403 -1.06 -5.86 12.74
N VAL A 404 -1.44 -7.12 12.58
CA VAL A 404 -2.50 -7.74 13.41
C VAL A 404 -1.99 -8.01 14.83
N VAL A 405 -0.70 -8.29 14.99
CA VAL A 405 -0.06 -8.43 16.31
C VAL A 405 -0.19 -7.11 17.08
N ASP A 406 0.16 -6.00 16.44
CA ASP A 406 0.09 -4.67 17.05
C ASP A 406 -1.34 -4.26 17.39
N LEU A 407 -2.29 -4.52 16.47
CA LEU A 407 -3.71 -4.21 16.65
C LEU A 407 -4.31 -4.95 17.86
N LEU A 408 -4.03 -6.25 17.99
CA LEU A 408 -4.53 -7.06 19.11
C LEU A 408 -3.79 -6.77 20.42
N ALA A 409 -2.50 -6.40 20.37
CA ALA A 409 -1.74 -5.98 21.54
C ALA A 409 -2.23 -4.62 22.09
N ALA A 410 -2.63 -3.69 21.22
CA ALA A 410 -3.19 -2.41 21.60
C ALA A 410 -4.54 -2.54 22.33
N GLU A 411 -5.37 -3.52 21.97
CA GLU A 411 -6.62 -3.85 22.67
C GLU A 411 -6.39 -4.53 24.04
N ALA A 412 -5.30 -5.28 24.19
CA ALA A 412 -4.99 -6.01 25.42
C ALA A 412 -4.39 -5.13 26.55
N ARG A 413 -4.06 -3.86 26.27
CA ARG A 413 -3.50 -2.93 27.25
C ARG A 413 -4.64 -2.25 28.03
N PRO A 414 -4.74 -2.41 29.37
CA PRO A 414 -5.70 -1.63 30.15
C PRO A 414 -5.34 -0.14 30.06
N PRO A 415 -6.32 0.79 30.04
CA PRO A 415 -6.03 2.22 30.06
C PRO A 415 -5.37 2.59 31.39
N GLY A 416 -4.04 2.60 31.40
CA GLY A 416 -3.22 3.01 32.52
C GLY A 416 -3.11 4.53 32.60
N ALA A 417 -3.74 5.08 33.64
CA ALA A 417 -3.40 6.28 34.39
C ALA A 417 -2.64 7.41 33.68
N GLY A 418 -3.33 8.55 33.51
CA GLY A 418 -2.71 9.86 33.32
C GLY A 418 -2.90 10.45 31.93
N VAL A 419 -4.12 10.87 31.60
CA VAL A 419 -4.33 11.92 30.61
C VAL A 419 -5.28 12.94 31.23
N GLU A 420 -4.79 14.16 31.40
CA GLU A 420 -5.56 15.31 31.86
C GLU A 420 -6.78 15.52 30.96
N VAL A 421 -7.95 15.66 31.60
CA VAL A 421 -9.24 15.83 30.94
C VAL A 421 -9.41 17.29 30.51
N GLU A 422 -9.44 17.55 29.20
CA GLU A 422 -10.07 18.75 28.66
C GLU A 422 -11.61 18.61 28.67
N PRO A 423 -12.37 19.69 28.89
CA PRO A 423 -13.80 19.62 29.14
C PRO A 423 -14.56 19.08 27.91
N ALA A 424 -15.43 18.10 28.13
CA ALA A 424 -16.25 17.53 27.07
C ALA A 424 -17.18 18.61 26.52
N GLY A 425 -17.16 18.80 25.20
CA GLY A 425 -18.03 19.74 24.49
C GLY A 425 -19.50 19.31 24.52
N LYS A 426 -20.23 19.50 23.41
CA LYS A 426 -21.67 19.24 23.30
C LYS A 426 -22.21 17.88 23.81
N TYR A 427 -21.35 16.88 23.99
CA TYR A 427 -21.70 15.54 24.48
C TYR A 427 -21.58 15.37 26.01
N GLN A 428 -21.24 16.42 26.76
CA GLN A 428 -21.17 16.38 28.23
C GLN A 428 -22.44 15.85 28.92
N PRO A 429 -23.68 16.21 28.51
CA PRO A 429 -24.89 15.68 29.14
C PRO A 429 -25.01 14.15 29.01
N LEU A 430 -24.56 13.59 27.88
CA LEU A 430 -24.54 12.14 27.67
C LEU A 430 -23.49 11.47 28.56
N THR A 431 -22.33 12.09 28.75
CA THR A 431 -21.31 11.60 29.70
C THR A 431 -21.88 11.52 31.12
N GLU A 432 -22.54 12.58 31.59
CA GLU A 432 -23.13 12.64 32.93
C GLU A 432 -24.26 11.62 33.12
N TYR A 433 -25.12 11.48 32.11
CA TYR A 433 -26.17 10.47 32.11
C TYR A 433 -25.60 9.05 32.25
N LEU A 434 -24.61 8.70 31.42
CA LEU A 434 -24.00 7.37 31.44
C LEU A 434 -23.25 7.11 32.77
N LEU A 435 -22.57 8.12 33.33
CA LEU A 435 -21.90 8.01 34.64
C LEU A 435 -22.87 7.70 35.79
N ALA A 436 -24.10 8.22 35.70
CA ALA A 436 -25.12 8.04 36.73
C ALA A 436 -25.86 6.68 36.65
N LEU A 437 -25.65 5.89 35.59
CA LEU A 437 -26.31 4.60 35.43
C LEU A 437 -25.69 3.53 36.33
N ASP A 438 -26.52 2.86 37.12
CA ASP A 438 -26.13 1.68 37.93
C ASP A 438 -26.23 0.36 37.15
N ALA A 439 -26.21 0.42 35.81
CA ALA A 439 -26.34 -0.73 34.92
C ALA A 439 -25.04 -0.97 34.12
N ASP A 440 -24.74 -2.25 33.85
CA ASP A 440 -23.59 -2.67 33.03
C ASP A 440 -23.83 -2.46 31.53
N SER A 441 -25.09 -2.39 31.10
CA SER A 441 -25.46 -1.96 29.76
C SER A 441 -26.80 -1.21 29.73
N VAL A 442 -26.97 -0.39 28.70
CA VAL A 442 -28.23 0.31 28.41
C VAL A 442 -28.41 0.38 26.89
N SER A 443 -29.61 0.05 26.41
CA SER A 443 -29.99 0.27 25.01
C SER A 443 -30.76 1.58 24.89
N MET A 444 -30.44 2.40 23.89
CA MET A 444 -31.07 3.69 23.65
C MET A 444 -31.36 3.89 22.16
N ALA A 445 -32.46 4.55 21.85
CA ALA A 445 -32.72 5.13 20.54
C ALA A 445 -31.91 6.43 20.37
N PHE A 446 -31.58 6.79 19.13
CA PHE A 446 -30.85 8.02 18.84
C PHE A 446 -31.64 9.26 19.30
N GLY A 447 -32.97 9.23 19.20
CA GLY A 447 -33.82 10.30 19.73
C GLY A 447 -33.70 10.47 21.25
N GLU A 448 -33.59 9.39 22.02
CA GLU A 448 -33.41 9.47 23.48
C GLU A 448 -32.04 10.07 23.84
N ILE A 449 -31.03 9.83 23.01
CA ILE A 449 -29.72 10.46 23.15
C ILE A 449 -29.82 11.96 22.83
N GLU A 450 -30.55 12.34 21.78
CA GLU A 450 -30.77 13.75 21.43
C GLU A 450 -31.55 14.50 22.50
N ASP A 451 -32.51 13.85 23.16
CA ASP A 451 -33.25 14.41 24.29
C ASP A 451 -32.32 14.70 25.48
N ILE A 452 -31.33 13.82 25.74
CA ILE A 452 -30.30 14.04 26.77
C ILE A 452 -29.37 15.19 26.38
N LEU A 453 -29.01 15.29 25.11
CA LEU A 453 -28.11 16.32 24.60
C LEU A 453 -28.78 17.70 24.48
N GLY A 454 -30.10 17.73 24.31
CA GLY A 454 -30.85 18.96 23.98
C GLY A 454 -30.64 19.46 22.55
N GLU A 455 -29.94 18.69 21.71
CA GLU A 455 -29.67 18.99 20.31
C GLU A 455 -29.49 17.71 19.47
N PRO A 456 -29.67 17.80 18.13
CA PRO A 456 -29.50 16.64 17.26
C PRO A 456 -28.08 16.07 17.28
N LEU A 457 -27.97 14.75 17.13
CA LEU A 457 -26.71 14.08 16.92
C LEU A 457 -26.05 14.60 15.64
N ALA A 458 -24.72 14.56 15.61
CA ALA A 458 -23.99 14.93 14.40
C ALA A 458 -24.50 14.09 13.22
N PRO A 459 -24.66 14.68 12.01
CA PRO A 459 -25.13 13.92 10.84
C PRO A 459 -24.32 12.64 10.58
N SER A 460 -23.04 12.65 10.94
CA SER A 460 -22.15 11.50 10.87
C SER A 460 -22.58 10.33 11.76
N ALA A 461 -23.23 10.56 12.91
CA ALA A 461 -23.75 9.50 13.77
C ALA A 461 -24.88 8.70 13.08
N ARG A 462 -25.67 9.34 12.21
CA ARG A 462 -26.76 8.69 11.47
C ARG A 462 -26.29 8.05 10.16
N LYS A 463 -25.20 8.57 9.56
CA LYS A 463 -24.69 8.14 8.25
C LYS A 463 -23.52 7.17 8.30
N HIS A 464 -22.71 7.22 9.36
CA HIS A 464 -21.45 6.49 9.43
C HIS A 464 -21.37 5.70 10.72
N LEU A 465 -21.56 4.38 10.61
CA LEU A 465 -21.38 3.46 11.72
C LEU A 465 -20.03 3.64 12.45
N PRO A 466 -18.89 3.89 11.76
CA PRO A 466 -17.60 4.17 12.42
C PRO A 466 -17.59 5.38 13.36
N TYR A 467 -18.56 6.30 13.21
CA TYR A 467 -18.68 7.46 14.09
C TYR A 467 -19.00 7.07 15.54
N TRP A 468 -19.71 5.96 15.77
CA TRP A 468 -20.04 5.50 17.13
C TRP A 468 -18.90 4.76 17.82
N TYR A 469 -17.96 4.22 17.05
CA TYR A 469 -16.88 3.37 17.54
C TYR A 469 -15.51 4.06 17.59
N SER A 470 -15.38 5.25 16.98
CA SER A 470 -14.13 6.01 16.97
C SER A 470 -13.83 6.64 18.33
N SER A 471 -12.64 6.35 18.88
CA SER A 471 -12.10 7.01 20.08
C SER A 471 -11.56 8.43 19.83
N GLN A 472 -11.54 8.87 18.57
CA GLN A 472 -10.92 10.13 18.17
C GLN A 472 -11.93 11.28 18.05
N ASN A 473 -13.22 10.98 17.87
CA ASN A 473 -14.27 12.00 17.76
C ASN A 473 -14.90 12.35 19.12
N SER A 474 -15.60 13.48 19.17
CA SER A 474 -16.15 14.01 20.42
C SER A 474 -17.22 13.12 21.08
N LEU A 475 -18.00 12.37 20.30
CA LEU A 475 -19.02 11.45 20.81
C LEU A 475 -18.36 10.22 21.46
N GLY A 476 -17.43 9.58 20.75
CA GLY A 476 -16.71 8.42 21.27
C GLY A 476 -15.83 8.74 22.47
N LYS A 477 -15.24 9.95 22.51
CA LYS A 477 -14.55 10.46 23.71
C LYS A 477 -15.50 10.59 24.90
N ALA A 478 -16.69 11.19 24.71
CA ALA A 478 -17.68 11.34 25.77
C ALA A 478 -18.16 9.98 26.35
N ILE A 479 -18.46 9.02 25.48
CA ILE A 479 -18.83 7.65 25.88
C ILE A 479 -17.69 6.96 26.64
N ALA A 480 -16.45 7.11 26.14
CA ALA A 480 -15.27 6.56 26.79
C ALA A 480 -15.00 7.17 28.17
N THR A 481 -15.17 8.49 28.31
CA THR A 481 -15.03 9.22 29.58
C THR A 481 -16.02 8.72 30.63
N ALA A 482 -17.23 8.33 30.22
CA ALA A 482 -18.21 7.71 31.11
C ALA A 482 -17.89 6.25 31.49
N GLY A 483 -16.83 5.67 30.94
CA GLY A 483 -16.47 4.27 31.16
C GLY A 483 -17.29 3.27 30.33
N PHE A 484 -17.97 3.72 29.28
CA PHE A 484 -18.77 2.88 28.38
C PHE A 484 -18.12 2.73 27.00
N LYS A 485 -18.66 1.82 26.20
CA LYS A 485 -18.45 1.74 24.74
C LYS A 485 -19.77 1.46 24.04
N ALA A 486 -19.94 2.00 22.83
CA ALA A 486 -21.07 1.66 21.97
C ALA A 486 -20.90 0.24 21.42
N ARG A 487 -22.01 -0.47 21.26
CA ARG A 487 -22.11 -1.80 20.66
C ARG A 487 -23.45 -1.90 19.93
N GLY A 488 -23.48 -2.72 18.87
CA GLY A 488 -24.74 -3.11 18.25
C GLY A 488 -25.53 -1.95 17.66
N VAL A 489 -24.84 -0.88 17.24
CA VAL A 489 -25.45 0.30 16.62
C VAL A 489 -26.16 -0.10 15.33
N ARG A 490 -27.43 0.25 15.21
CA ARG A 490 -28.25 0.03 14.01
C ARG A 490 -28.69 1.38 13.49
N THR A 491 -28.04 1.87 12.43
CA THR A 491 -28.34 3.19 11.84
C THR A 491 -29.72 3.25 11.18
N GLU A 492 -30.22 2.13 10.65
CA GLU A 492 -31.57 2.05 10.05
C GLU A 492 -32.69 2.04 11.10
N ALA A 493 -32.43 1.41 12.24
CA ALA A 493 -33.37 1.34 13.37
C ALA A 493 -33.09 2.41 14.43
N GLU A 494 -32.09 3.25 14.20
CA GLU A 494 -31.62 4.34 15.05
C GLU A 494 -31.46 3.95 16.52
N THR A 495 -30.78 2.83 16.79
CA THR A 495 -30.56 2.28 18.14
C THR A 495 -29.09 1.98 18.39
N VAL A 496 -28.67 2.06 19.65
CA VAL A 496 -27.32 1.73 20.12
C VAL A 496 -27.39 1.13 21.52
N GLU A 497 -26.52 0.16 21.81
CA GLU A 497 -26.29 -0.35 23.15
C GLU A 497 -24.98 0.25 23.70
N PHE A 498 -25.01 0.84 24.89
CA PHE A 498 -23.81 1.21 25.63
C PHE A 498 -23.49 0.14 26.65
N ILE A 499 -22.25 -0.34 26.70
CA ILE A 499 -21.78 -1.35 27.65
C ILE A 499 -20.59 -0.83 28.43
N ARG A 500 -20.55 -1.05 29.75
CA ARG A 500 -19.39 -0.70 30.60
C ARG A 500 -18.13 -1.40 30.11
N ARG A 501 -17.02 -0.66 30.11
CA ARG A 501 -15.70 -1.22 29.85
C ARG A 501 -15.30 -2.04 31.08
N SER A 502 -15.14 -3.35 30.89
CA SER A 502 -14.58 -4.30 31.87
C SER A 502 -13.11 -4.08 32.08
#